data_AF-A0A3B9ASI8-F1
#
_entry.id   AF-A0A3B9ASI8-F1
#
_cell.length_a   1.000
_cell.length_b   1.000
_cell.length_c   1.000
_cell.angle_alpha   90.00
_cell.angle_beta   90.00
_cell.angle_gamma   90.00
#
_symmetry.space_group_name_H-M   'P 1'
#
loop_
_entity.id
_entity.type
_entity.pdbx_description
1 polymer ?
#
loop_
_entity_poly.entity_id
_entity_poly.type
_entity_poly.pdbx_seq_one_letter_code
_entity_poly.pdbx_strand_id
1 'polypeptide(L)'
;MMLGFIADLSANASILLIVCLVAVCAFEAINGFHDTANAVATVIYTKTLPPVFAVIWSGIWNFLGAMFGGIAVAMGMIKLMPLNDMMTIPLNENIAMVLAILFTAIAWNLGTWYFGIPCSSSHTMIGSLLGGGFAYYSVHGGAGPNWDKAKDVGMSLLVSPLFGFALAILLMFLLRALVKKKTIFKSPDETKKTPPTWIRAILIGTCTLVSY
;
A
#
# COMPACT_ATOMS: atom_id res chain seq x y z
N MET A 1 -25.47 3.28 16.83
CA MET A 1 -25.50 1.85 16.47
C MET A 1 -24.09 1.24 16.36
N MET A 2 -23.10 1.92 15.77
CA MET A 2 -21.73 1.38 15.58
C MET A 2 -20.87 1.26 16.87
N LEU A 3 -21.11 2.09 17.89
CA LEU A 3 -20.39 2.04 19.18
C LEU A 3 -21.01 1.08 20.22
N GLY A 4 -22.22 0.55 19.96
CA GLY A 4 -22.90 -0.35 20.91
C GLY A 4 -22.21 -1.70 21.04
N PHE A 5 -21.63 -2.21 19.95
CA PHE A 5 -20.88 -3.46 19.94
C PHE A 5 -19.64 -3.44 20.86
N ILE A 6 -19.00 -2.28 21.00
CA ILE A 6 -17.83 -2.13 21.90
C ILE A 6 -18.27 -2.17 23.37
N ALA A 7 -19.47 -1.70 23.68
CA ALA A 7 -20.01 -1.72 25.05
C ALA A 7 -20.37 -3.14 25.52
N ASP A 8 -20.65 -4.06 24.60
CA ASP A 8 -20.97 -5.47 24.88
C ASP A 8 -19.72 -6.38 24.90
N LEU A 9 -18.52 -5.85 24.58
CA LEU A 9 -17.28 -6.62 24.63
C LEU A 9 -16.77 -6.76 26.07
N SER A 10 -16.19 -7.91 26.39
CA SER A 10 -15.45 -8.08 27.64
C SER A 10 -14.27 -7.10 27.69
N ALA A 11 -13.86 -6.68 28.90
CA ALA A 11 -12.76 -5.74 29.08
C ALA A 11 -11.48 -6.18 28.34
N ASN A 12 -11.17 -7.48 28.37
CA ASN A 12 -10.02 -8.06 27.68
C ASN A 12 -10.15 -7.96 26.15
N ALA A 13 -11.32 -8.26 25.60
CA ALA A 13 -11.56 -8.14 24.16
C ALA A 13 -11.47 -6.68 23.69
N SER A 14 -11.99 -5.73 24.49
CA SER A 14 -11.90 -4.30 24.19
C SER A 14 -10.46 -3.79 24.17
N ILE A 15 -9.63 -4.22 25.13
CA ILE A 15 -8.20 -3.88 25.15
C ILE A 15 -7.52 -4.43 23.90
N LEU A 16 -7.73 -5.70 23.56
CA LEU A 16 -7.13 -6.30 22.38
C LEU A 16 -7.57 -5.64 21.07
N LEU A 17 -8.85 -5.24 20.97
CA LEU A 17 -9.36 -4.48 19.82
C LEU A 17 -8.66 -3.13 19.68
N ILE A 18 -8.46 -2.40 20.78
CA ILE A 18 -7.72 -1.14 20.78
C ILE A 18 -6.27 -1.37 20.31
N VAL A 19 -5.62 -2.43 20.79
CA VAL A 19 -4.27 -2.80 20.35
C VAL A 19 -4.24 -3.10 18.85
N CYS A 20 -5.24 -3.83 18.32
CA CYS A 20 -5.38 -4.06 16.88
C CYS A 20 -5.49 -2.74 16.11
N LEU A 21 -6.34 -1.82 16.55
CA LEU A 21 -6.52 -0.52 15.88
C LEU A 21 -5.22 0.29 15.87
N VAL A 22 -4.48 0.30 16.99
CA VAL A 22 -3.16 0.94 17.05
C VAL A 22 -2.18 0.26 16.10
N ALA A 23 -2.17 -1.07 16.02
CA ALA A 23 -1.32 -1.80 15.09
C ALA A 23 -1.67 -1.51 13.63
N VAL A 24 -2.96 -1.43 13.27
CA VAL A 24 -3.39 -1.02 11.93
C VAL A 24 -2.88 0.39 11.61
N CYS A 25 -3.08 1.36 12.52
CA CYS A 25 -2.56 2.72 12.34
C CYS A 25 -1.04 2.75 12.19
N ALA A 26 -0.31 1.92 12.94
CA ALA A 26 1.14 1.80 12.80
C ALA A 26 1.54 1.22 11.44
N PHE A 27 0.86 0.16 10.99
CA PHE A 27 1.08 -0.43 9.67
C PHE A 27 0.83 0.58 8.55
N GLU A 28 -0.28 1.33 8.60
CA GLU A 28 -0.59 2.36 7.61
C GLU A 28 0.45 3.49 7.60
N ALA A 29 0.91 3.94 8.78
CA ALA A 29 1.97 4.92 8.88
C ALA A 29 3.29 4.41 8.25
N ILE A 30 3.62 3.14 8.50
CA ILE A 30 4.80 2.48 7.92
C ILE A 30 4.69 2.38 6.40
N ASN A 31 3.53 1.93 5.93
CA ASN A 31 3.25 1.84 4.51
C ASN A 31 3.39 3.21 3.83
N GLY A 32 2.85 4.26 4.47
CA GLY A 32 2.90 5.62 3.98
C GLY A 32 4.31 6.14 3.70
N PHE A 33 5.29 5.94 4.58
CA PHE A 33 6.65 6.43 4.33
C PHE A 33 7.44 5.56 3.33
N HIS A 34 7.14 4.26 3.22
CA HIS A 34 7.69 3.40 2.16
C HIS A 34 7.23 3.86 0.77
N ASP A 35 5.92 4.08 0.62
CA ASP A 35 5.31 4.38 -0.67
C ASP A 35 5.43 5.86 -1.07
N THR A 36 5.49 6.77 -0.09
CA THR A 36 5.66 8.22 -0.38
C THR A 36 6.91 8.46 -1.22
N ALA A 37 8.02 7.75 -0.96
CA ALA A 37 9.25 7.88 -1.74
C ALA A 37 9.02 7.64 -3.24
N ASN A 38 8.16 6.69 -3.61
CA ASN A 38 7.84 6.36 -5.00
C ASN A 38 7.08 7.49 -5.70
N ALA A 39 6.19 8.19 -4.98
CA ALA A 39 5.39 9.27 -5.53
C ALA A 39 6.15 10.61 -5.63
N VAL A 40 6.91 10.96 -4.59
CA VAL A 40 7.48 12.32 -4.46
C VAL A 40 8.91 12.48 -4.98
N ALA A 41 9.63 11.38 -5.23
CA ALA A 41 11.04 11.44 -5.66
C ALA A 41 11.25 12.31 -6.90
N THR A 42 10.38 12.19 -7.90
CA THR A 42 10.49 12.93 -9.17
C THR A 42 10.34 14.45 -8.96
N VAL A 43 9.29 14.89 -8.26
CA VAL A 43 9.00 16.31 -8.02
C VAL A 43 10.01 16.99 -7.10
N ILE A 44 10.62 16.24 -6.17
CA ILE A 44 11.68 16.74 -5.29
C ILE A 44 13.00 16.85 -6.05
N TYR A 45 13.40 15.79 -6.76
CA TYR A 45 14.65 15.75 -7.51
C TYR A 45 14.71 16.84 -8.59
N THR A 46 13.59 17.06 -9.29
CA THR A 46 13.49 18.12 -10.31
C THR A 46 13.28 19.52 -9.73
N LYS A 47 13.27 19.69 -8.39
CA LYS A 47 12.99 20.96 -7.70
C LYS A 47 11.64 21.57 -8.10
N THR A 48 10.63 20.74 -8.38
CA THR A 48 9.27 21.17 -8.77
C THR A 48 8.46 21.62 -7.56
N LEU A 49 8.57 20.87 -6.46
CA LEU A 49 8.00 21.16 -5.15
C LEU A 49 9.06 21.01 -4.06
N PRO A 50 9.04 21.84 -2.99
CA PRO A 50 9.88 21.60 -1.83
C PRO A 50 9.46 20.29 -1.13
N PRO A 51 10.41 19.57 -0.49
CA PRO A 51 10.16 18.25 0.10
C PRO A 51 8.94 18.19 1.03
N VAL A 52 8.81 19.15 1.94
CA VAL A 52 7.70 19.20 2.92
C VAL A 52 6.34 19.29 2.21
N PHE A 53 6.22 20.16 1.20
CA PHE A 53 4.97 20.31 0.45
C PHE A 53 4.67 19.08 -0.41
N ALA A 54 5.69 18.45 -0.99
CA ALA A 54 5.50 17.23 -1.79
C ALA A 54 4.97 16.08 -0.94
N VAL A 55 5.48 15.90 0.28
CA VAL A 55 5.01 14.88 1.22
C VAL A 55 3.58 15.14 1.68
N ILE A 56 3.25 16.39 2.07
CA ILE A 56 1.88 16.75 2.46
C ILE A 56 0.90 16.55 1.30
N TRP A 57 1.29 16.96 0.09
CA TRP A 57 0.50 16.75 -1.12
C TRP A 57 0.24 15.26 -1.36
N SER A 58 1.28 14.44 -1.35
CA SER A 58 1.15 12.98 -1.51
C SER A 58 0.24 12.37 -0.43
N GLY A 59 0.38 12.80 0.82
CA GLY A 59 -0.45 12.32 1.92
C GLY A 59 -1.94 12.61 1.75
N ILE A 60 -2.29 13.82 1.28
CA ILE A 60 -3.69 14.18 0.99
C ILE A 60 -4.27 13.28 -0.10
N TRP A 61 -3.54 13.10 -1.20
CA TRP A 61 -4.03 12.26 -2.31
C TRP A 61 -4.10 10.77 -1.95
N ASN A 62 -3.14 10.26 -1.16
CA ASN A 62 -3.21 8.88 -0.63
C ASN A 62 -4.44 8.68 0.25
N PHE A 63 -4.74 9.66 1.11
CA PHE A 63 -5.94 9.61 1.94
C PHE A 63 -7.21 9.59 1.09
N LEU A 64 -7.30 10.45 0.06
CA LEU A 64 -8.44 10.47 -0.85
C LEU A 64 -8.56 9.14 -1.65
N GLY A 65 -7.44 8.62 -2.15
CA GLY A 65 -7.39 7.31 -2.83
C GLY A 65 -7.89 6.19 -1.93
N ALA A 66 -7.43 6.14 -0.67
CA ALA A 66 -7.90 5.18 0.32
C ALA A 66 -9.41 5.32 0.61
N MET A 67 -9.91 6.55 0.75
CA MET A 67 -11.34 6.81 1.01
C MET A 67 -12.26 6.40 -0.14
N PHE A 68 -11.87 6.67 -1.39
CA PHE A 68 -12.75 6.47 -2.55
C PHE A 68 -12.52 5.13 -3.28
N GLY A 69 -11.30 4.59 -3.24
CA GLY A 69 -10.90 3.37 -3.97
C GLY A 69 -10.46 2.21 -3.08
N GLY A 70 -10.11 2.45 -1.82
CA GLY A 70 -9.47 1.45 -0.95
C GLY A 70 -10.36 0.24 -0.61
N ILE A 71 -11.68 0.40 -0.60
CA ILE A 71 -12.63 -0.65 -0.19
C ILE A 71 -12.52 -1.89 -1.09
N ALA A 72 -12.35 -1.72 -2.40
CA ALA A 72 -12.26 -2.84 -3.32
C ALA A 72 -11.02 -3.71 -3.05
N VAL A 73 -9.89 -3.07 -2.74
CA VAL A 73 -8.63 -3.75 -2.40
C VAL A 73 -8.75 -4.45 -1.05
N ALA A 74 -9.30 -3.77 -0.04
CA ALA A 74 -9.53 -4.35 1.28
C ALA A 74 -10.41 -5.61 1.21
N MET A 75 -11.52 -5.55 0.46
CA MET A 75 -12.38 -6.71 0.23
C MET A 75 -11.67 -7.84 -0.51
N GLY A 76 -10.72 -7.52 -1.40
CA GLY A 76 -9.87 -8.50 -2.06
C GLY A 76 -8.92 -9.22 -1.10
N MET A 77 -8.32 -8.48 -0.16
CA MET A 77 -7.39 -9.01 0.85
C MET A 77 -8.10 -9.90 1.87
N ILE A 78 -9.25 -9.47 2.39
CA ILE A 78 -9.99 -10.23 3.41
C ILE A 78 -10.45 -11.59 2.86
N LYS A 79 -10.76 -11.70 1.55
CA LYS A 79 -11.13 -12.96 0.88
C LYS A 79 -10.01 -13.99 0.79
N LEU A 80 -8.76 -13.63 1.10
CA LEU A 80 -7.67 -14.60 1.21
C LEU A 80 -7.82 -15.51 2.44
N MET A 81 -8.56 -15.05 3.45
CA MET A 81 -8.81 -15.76 4.69
C MET A 81 -10.15 -16.53 4.64
N PRO A 82 -10.27 -17.68 5.33
CA PRO A 82 -11.51 -18.45 5.44
C PRO A 82 -12.50 -17.82 6.43
N LEU A 83 -13.05 -16.65 6.08
CA LEU A 83 -13.85 -15.83 7.00
C LEU A 83 -15.06 -16.53 7.60
N ASN A 84 -15.76 -17.36 6.81
CA ASN A 84 -16.96 -18.05 7.27
C ASN A 84 -16.63 -19.02 8.41
N ASP A 85 -15.49 -19.71 8.32
CA ASP A 85 -15.02 -20.67 9.33
C ASP A 85 -14.38 -19.95 10.51
N MET A 86 -13.75 -18.79 10.28
CA MET A 86 -13.24 -17.94 11.35
C MET A 86 -14.36 -17.40 12.25
N MET A 87 -15.58 -17.20 11.74
CA MET A 87 -16.71 -16.73 12.56
C MET A 87 -17.19 -17.79 13.57
N THR A 88 -16.80 -19.06 13.42
CA THR A 88 -17.20 -20.13 14.34
C THR A 88 -16.23 -20.34 15.50
N ILE A 89 -15.04 -19.71 15.47
CA ILE A 89 -14.04 -19.82 16.54
C ILE A 89 -14.17 -18.67 17.56
N PRO A 90 -13.65 -18.84 18.80
CA PRO A 90 -13.74 -17.82 19.84
C PRO A 90 -13.14 -16.47 19.40
N LEU A 91 -13.80 -15.37 19.79
CA LEU A 91 -13.39 -14.00 19.44
C LEU A 91 -11.92 -13.69 19.81
N ASN A 92 -11.46 -14.18 20.97
CA ASN A 92 -10.09 -13.95 21.43
C ASN A 92 -9.05 -14.56 20.49
N GLU A 93 -9.33 -15.72 19.89
CA GLU A 93 -8.43 -16.39 18.95
C GLU A 93 -8.38 -15.63 17.62
N ASN A 94 -9.53 -15.15 17.12
CA ASN A 94 -9.58 -14.28 15.94
C ASN A 94 -8.77 -13.01 16.13
N ILE A 95 -8.91 -12.34 17.28
CA ILE A 95 -8.16 -11.12 17.56
C ILE A 95 -6.65 -11.42 17.67
N ALA A 96 -6.26 -12.51 18.32
CA ALA A 96 -4.86 -12.92 18.41
C ALA A 96 -4.25 -13.21 17.03
N MET A 97 -5.01 -13.86 16.13
CA MET A 97 -4.58 -14.11 14.76
C MET A 97 -4.43 -12.83 13.95
N VAL A 98 -5.37 -11.88 14.05
CA VAL A 98 -5.25 -10.56 13.41
C VAL A 98 -4.00 -9.82 13.92
N LEU A 99 -3.75 -9.86 15.23
CA LEU A 99 -2.53 -9.27 15.80
C LEU A 99 -1.26 -9.94 15.28
N ALA A 100 -1.24 -11.27 15.15
CA ALA A 100 -0.09 -11.98 14.59
C ALA A 100 0.17 -11.58 13.13
N ILE A 101 -0.87 -11.52 12.30
CA ILE A 101 -0.81 -11.09 10.90
C ILE A 101 -0.24 -9.66 10.80
N LEU A 102 -0.77 -8.72 11.60
CA LEU A 102 -0.32 -7.33 11.62
C LEU A 102 1.10 -7.20 12.16
N PHE A 103 1.43 -7.90 13.24
CA PHE A 103 2.76 -7.87 13.84
C PHE A 103 3.83 -8.37 12.87
N THR A 104 3.59 -9.50 12.20
CA THR A 104 4.50 -10.02 11.16
C THR A 104 4.68 -9.00 10.04
N ALA A 105 3.60 -8.37 9.58
CA ALA A 105 3.68 -7.39 8.50
C ALA A 105 4.44 -6.11 8.91
N ILE A 106 4.17 -5.59 10.11
CA ILE A 106 4.86 -4.42 10.69
C ILE A 106 6.33 -4.72 10.89
N ALA A 107 6.66 -5.84 11.53
CA ALA A 107 8.03 -6.22 11.83
C ALA A 107 8.86 -6.37 10.55
N TRP A 108 8.29 -6.99 9.51
CA TRP A 108 8.95 -7.13 8.22
C TRP A 108 9.17 -5.78 7.54
N ASN A 109 8.13 -4.96 7.42
CA ASN A 109 8.23 -3.64 6.77
C ASN A 109 9.19 -2.69 7.50
N LEU A 110 9.24 -2.72 8.84
CA LEU A 110 10.23 -1.96 9.61
C LEU A 110 11.64 -2.50 9.42
N GLY A 111 11.79 -3.83 9.40
CA GLY A 111 13.08 -4.47 9.15
C GLY A 111 13.64 -4.08 7.78
N THR A 112 12.86 -4.22 6.72
CA THR A 112 13.31 -3.86 5.37
C THR A 112 13.61 -2.37 5.24
N TRP A 113 12.80 -1.50 5.87
CA TRP A 113 13.09 -0.07 5.94
C TRP A 113 14.41 0.23 6.62
N TYR A 114 14.65 -0.38 7.80
CA TYR A 114 15.86 -0.16 8.59
C TYR A 114 17.12 -0.57 7.81
N PHE A 115 17.05 -1.65 7.02
CA PHE A 115 18.14 -2.10 6.16
C PHE A 115 18.18 -1.41 4.79
N GLY A 116 17.27 -0.47 4.50
CA GLY A 116 17.20 0.22 3.21
C GLY A 116 16.85 -0.70 2.03
N ILE A 117 16.21 -1.84 2.30
CA ILE A 117 15.79 -2.81 1.29
C ILE A 117 14.43 -2.36 0.75
N PRO A 118 14.30 -2.04 -0.56
CA PRO A 118 13.02 -1.71 -1.16
C PRO A 118 12.11 -2.94 -1.06
N CYS A 119 10.95 -2.77 -0.41
CA CYS A 119 9.99 -3.84 -0.18
C CYS A 119 8.58 -3.36 -0.56
N SER A 120 7.72 -4.30 -0.93
CA SER A 120 6.31 -4.04 -1.21
C SER A 120 5.47 -4.39 0.01
N SER A 121 4.90 -3.38 0.68
CA SER A 121 4.00 -3.58 1.82
C SER A 121 2.78 -4.44 1.47
N SER A 122 2.31 -4.39 0.22
CA SER A 122 1.22 -5.23 -0.27
C SER A 122 1.60 -6.72 -0.27
N HIS A 123 2.80 -7.07 -0.76
CA HIS A 123 3.30 -8.45 -0.69
C HIS A 123 3.48 -8.91 0.75
N THR A 124 3.98 -8.03 1.62
CA THR A 124 4.12 -8.31 3.05
C THR A 124 2.77 -8.65 3.68
N MET A 125 1.72 -7.85 3.41
CA MET A 125 0.37 -8.08 3.93
C MET A 125 -0.27 -9.36 3.37
N ILE A 126 -0.12 -9.62 2.07
CA ILE A 126 -0.63 -10.86 1.46
C ILE A 126 0.08 -12.08 2.07
N GLY A 127 1.40 -12.01 2.23
CA GLY A 127 2.19 -13.08 2.84
C GLY A 127 1.78 -13.35 4.29
N SER A 128 1.57 -12.31 5.10
CA SER A 128 1.12 -12.47 6.48
C SER A 128 -0.31 -13.02 6.56
N LEU A 129 -1.22 -12.60 5.68
CA LEU A 129 -2.58 -13.16 5.58
C LEU A 129 -2.56 -14.64 5.18
N LEU A 130 -1.81 -15.02 4.15
CA LEU A 130 -1.67 -16.43 3.74
C LEU A 130 -1.06 -17.27 4.86
N GLY A 131 -0.06 -16.74 5.57
CA GLY A 131 0.52 -17.38 6.75
C GLY A 131 -0.49 -17.54 7.89
N GLY A 132 -1.31 -16.53 8.15
CA GLY A 132 -2.40 -16.57 9.13
C GLY A 132 -3.46 -17.62 8.78
N GLY A 133 -3.88 -17.69 7.53
CA GLY A 133 -4.82 -18.72 7.06
C GLY A 133 -4.24 -20.13 7.13
N PHE A 134 -2.93 -20.29 6.88
CA PHE A 134 -2.25 -21.58 7.06
C PHE A 134 -2.15 -21.97 8.53
N ALA A 135 -1.86 -21.02 9.41
CA ALA A 135 -1.85 -21.24 10.86
C ALA A 135 -3.23 -21.65 11.37
N TYR A 136 -4.30 -20.98 10.91
CA TYR A 136 -5.69 -21.36 11.20
C TYR A 136 -5.96 -22.83 10.79
N TYR A 137 -5.66 -23.19 9.55
CA TYR A 137 -5.82 -24.57 9.07
C TYR A 137 -5.05 -25.60 9.91
N SER A 138 -3.83 -25.24 10.32
CA SER A 138 -2.95 -26.14 11.08
C SER A 138 -3.46 -26.40 12.51
N VAL A 139 -4.11 -25.41 13.12
CA VAL A 139 -4.61 -25.50 14.51
C VAL A 139 -6.04 -26.04 14.57
N HIS A 140 -6.93 -25.56 13.70
CA HIS A 140 -8.36 -25.85 13.75
C HIS A 140 -8.83 -26.87 12.72
N GLY A 141 -8.00 -27.21 11.73
CA GLY A 141 -8.42 -27.98 10.55
C GLY A 141 -9.34 -27.15 9.64
N GLY A 142 -10.06 -27.83 8.74
CA GLY A 142 -11.07 -27.18 7.89
C GLY A 142 -10.48 -26.47 6.67
N ALA A 143 -11.03 -25.29 6.33
CA ALA A 143 -10.58 -24.51 5.17
C ALA A 143 -9.31 -23.71 5.51
N GLY A 144 -8.31 -23.80 4.63
CA GLY A 144 -7.11 -22.97 4.71
C GLY A 144 -7.23 -21.67 3.90
N PRO A 145 -6.09 -21.06 3.52
CA PRO A 145 -6.08 -19.89 2.66
C PRO A 145 -6.81 -20.15 1.35
N ASN A 146 -7.49 -19.13 0.83
CA ASN A 146 -8.14 -19.22 -0.47
C ASN A 146 -7.11 -19.17 -1.60
N TRP A 147 -6.70 -20.34 -2.09
CA TRP A 147 -5.68 -20.47 -3.15
C TRP A 147 -6.12 -19.91 -4.51
N ASP A 148 -7.40 -20.00 -4.85
CA ASP A 148 -7.92 -19.39 -6.07
C ASP A 148 -7.77 -17.87 -6.00
N LYS A 149 -8.13 -17.28 -4.86
CA LYS A 149 -7.95 -15.84 -4.66
C LYS A 149 -6.48 -15.45 -4.60
N ALA A 150 -5.64 -16.27 -3.97
CA ALA A 150 -4.19 -16.05 -3.93
C ALA A 150 -3.59 -16.05 -5.34
N LYS A 151 -4.04 -16.96 -6.21
CA LYS A 151 -3.65 -17.01 -7.62
C LYS A 151 -4.09 -15.76 -8.37
N ASP A 152 -5.33 -15.31 -8.21
CA ASP A 152 -5.81 -14.08 -8.86
C ASP A 152 -4.98 -12.86 -8.45
N VAL A 153 -4.71 -12.71 -7.15
CA VAL A 153 -3.90 -11.62 -6.60
C VAL A 153 -2.46 -11.72 -7.10
N GLY A 154 -1.87 -12.92 -7.06
CA GLY A 154 -0.52 -13.18 -7.59
C GLY A 154 -0.39 -12.86 -9.07
N MET A 155 -1.39 -13.23 -9.88
CA MET A 155 -1.43 -12.88 -11.30
C MET A 155 -1.53 -11.36 -11.51
N SER A 156 -2.35 -10.67 -10.73
CA SER A 156 -2.45 -9.20 -10.79
C SER A 156 -1.11 -8.53 -10.46
N LEU A 157 -0.38 -9.04 -9.46
CA LEU A 157 0.93 -8.52 -9.04
C LEU A 157 2.04 -8.82 -10.07
N LEU A 158 1.91 -9.90 -10.84
CA LEU A 158 2.86 -10.24 -11.90
C LEU A 158 2.59 -9.45 -13.19
N VAL A 159 1.32 -9.25 -13.53
CA VAL A 159 0.90 -8.58 -14.78
C VAL A 159 1.01 -7.07 -14.66
N SER A 160 0.77 -6.47 -13.48
CA SER A 160 0.77 -5.01 -13.33
C SER A 160 2.12 -4.35 -13.62
N PRO A 161 3.30 -4.88 -13.24
CA PRO A 161 4.58 -4.28 -13.60
C PRO A 161 4.87 -4.40 -15.10
N LEU A 162 4.50 -5.54 -15.73
CA LEU A 162 4.66 -5.73 -17.18
C LEU A 162 3.82 -4.72 -17.96
N PHE A 163 2.57 -4.54 -17.56
CA PHE A 163 1.67 -3.55 -18.16
C PHE A 163 2.18 -2.13 -17.94
N GLY A 164 2.59 -1.79 -16.71
CA GLY A 164 3.16 -0.48 -16.36
C GLY A 164 4.41 -0.16 -17.17
N PHE A 165 5.32 -1.13 -17.31
CA PHE A 165 6.55 -0.97 -18.10
C PHE A 165 6.25 -0.82 -19.60
N ALA A 166 5.35 -1.64 -20.15
CA ALA A 166 4.94 -1.55 -21.55
C ALA A 166 4.30 -0.18 -21.85
N LEU A 167 3.41 0.30 -20.97
CA LEU A 167 2.77 1.60 -21.11
C LEU A 167 3.78 2.74 -20.99
N ALA A 168 4.71 2.68 -20.05
CA ALA A 168 5.77 3.67 -19.87
C ALA A 168 6.65 3.78 -21.14
N ILE A 169 7.04 2.64 -21.72
CA ILE A 169 7.80 2.59 -22.98
C ILE A 169 6.99 3.23 -24.13
N LEU A 170 5.73 2.85 -24.26
CA LEU A 170 4.85 3.36 -25.30
C LEU A 170 4.67 4.88 -25.18
N LEU A 171 4.41 5.38 -23.97
CA LEU A 171 4.30 6.82 -23.70
C LEU A 171 5.61 7.55 -23.98
N MET A 172 6.76 6.97 -23.64
CA MET A 172 8.07 7.54 -23.95
C MET A 172 8.28 7.69 -25.46
N PHE A 173 7.98 6.66 -26.25
CA PHE A 173 8.10 6.72 -27.72
C PHE A 173 7.13 7.72 -28.33
N LEU A 174 5.88 7.78 -27.85
CA LEU A 174 4.91 8.78 -28.29
C LEU A 174 5.37 10.20 -27.98
N LEU A 175 5.85 10.47 -26.77
CA LEU A 175 6.38 11.77 -26.40
C LEU A 175 7.61 12.15 -27.24
N ARG A 176 8.49 11.19 -27.55
CA ARG A 176 9.64 11.42 -28.43
C ARG A 176 9.23 11.75 -29.87
N ALA A 177 8.16 11.13 -30.38
CA ALA A 177 7.65 11.38 -31.72
C ALA A 177 6.93 12.74 -31.83
N LEU A 178 6.14 13.10 -30.81
CA LEU A 178 5.30 14.30 -30.82
C LEU A 178 6.04 15.56 -30.34
N VAL A 179 6.93 15.44 -29.34
CA VAL A 179 7.63 16.58 -28.77
C VAL A 179 8.96 16.82 -29.47
N LYS A 180 8.97 17.80 -30.38
CA LYS A 180 10.15 18.17 -31.18
C LYS A 180 11.24 18.91 -30.39
N LYS A 181 10.93 19.42 -29.19
CA LYS A 181 11.83 20.28 -28.41
C LYS A 181 12.83 19.44 -27.61
N LYS A 182 14.04 19.23 -28.14
CA LYS A 182 15.08 18.37 -27.53
C LYS A 182 15.53 18.76 -26.11
N THR A 183 15.24 19.98 -25.66
CA THR A 183 15.58 20.46 -24.31
C THR A 183 14.87 19.69 -23.19
N ILE A 184 13.75 19.03 -23.48
CA ILE A 184 12.98 18.28 -22.47
C ILE A 184 13.54 16.89 -22.17
N PHE A 185 14.45 16.38 -23.02
CA PHE A 185 15.10 15.07 -22.86
C PHE A 185 16.52 15.18 -22.28
N LYS A 186 16.95 16.40 -21.93
CA LYS A 186 18.24 16.61 -21.25
C LYS A 186 18.03 16.57 -19.74
N SER A 187 19.00 16.04 -19.01
CA SER A 187 19.01 16.09 -17.55
C SER A 187 18.93 17.55 -17.07
N PRO A 188 18.24 17.83 -15.95
CA PRO A 188 18.25 19.17 -15.36
C PRO A 188 19.70 19.59 -15.08
N ASP A 189 20.11 20.78 -15.54
CA ASP A 189 21.44 21.32 -15.21
C ASP A 189 21.58 21.48 -13.69
N GLU A 190 22.66 20.94 -13.12
CA GLU A 190 22.93 21.00 -11.68
C GLU A 190 23.02 22.45 -11.16
N THR A 191 23.26 23.42 -12.05
CA THR A 191 23.63 24.81 -11.73
C THR A 191 22.49 25.84 -11.70
N LYS A 192 21.28 25.65 -12.28
CA LYS A 192 20.06 26.46 -11.92
C LYS A 192 18.73 26.15 -12.66
N LYS A 193 17.67 26.56 -11.95
CA LYS A 193 16.25 26.83 -12.27
C LYS A 193 15.26 25.66 -12.22
N THR A 194 14.14 25.97 -11.56
CA THR A 194 12.91 25.16 -11.54
C THR A 194 12.45 24.90 -12.97
N PRO A 195 11.88 23.71 -13.26
CA PRO A 195 11.43 23.39 -14.61
C PRO A 195 10.36 24.38 -15.09
N PRO A 196 10.20 24.56 -16.41
CA PRO A 196 9.09 25.32 -16.99
C PRO A 196 7.74 24.92 -16.39
N THR A 197 6.82 25.88 -16.28
CA THR A 197 5.51 25.70 -15.61
C THR A 197 4.70 24.52 -16.14
N TRP A 198 4.72 24.27 -17.44
CA TRP A 198 4.01 23.13 -18.03
C TRP A 198 4.64 21.77 -17.67
N ILE A 199 5.98 21.69 -17.54
CA ILE A 199 6.68 20.48 -17.06
C ILE A 199 6.37 20.26 -15.59
N ARG A 200 6.35 21.34 -14.79
CA ARG A 200 5.93 21.27 -13.39
C ARG A 200 4.51 20.77 -13.25
N ALA A 201 3.58 21.23 -14.08
CA ALA A 201 2.20 20.75 -14.08
C ALA A 201 2.12 19.24 -14.38
N ILE A 202 2.90 18.74 -15.35
CA ILE A 202 2.98 17.30 -15.64
C ILE A 202 3.56 16.55 -14.45
N LEU A 203 4.67 17.00 -13.86
CA LEU A 203 5.33 16.32 -12.74
C LEU A 203 4.46 16.31 -11.48
N ILE A 204 3.76 17.40 -11.19
CA ILE A 204 2.79 17.47 -10.10
C ILE A 204 1.61 16.54 -10.42
N GLY A 205 1.12 16.54 -11.66
CA GLY A 205 0.08 15.64 -12.11
C GLY A 205 0.46 14.16 -11.95
N THR A 206 1.68 13.77 -12.31
CA THR A 206 2.16 12.40 -12.11
C THR A 206 2.31 12.06 -10.62
N CYS A 207 2.79 12.99 -9.79
CA CYS A 207 2.84 12.81 -8.34
C CYS A 207 1.44 12.58 -7.78
N THR A 208 0.46 13.41 -8.15
CA THR A 208 -0.95 13.26 -7.78
C THR A 208 -1.52 11.90 -8.20
N LEU A 209 -1.29 11.48 -9.44
CA LEU A 209 -1.84 10.23 -9.99
C LEU A 209 -1.21 8.98 -9.38
N VAL A 210 0.06 9.04 -8.96
CA VAL A 210 0.72 7.94 -8.27
C VAL A 210 0.29 7.88 -6.80
N SER A 211 -0.02 9.03 -6.20
CA SER A 211 -0.50 9.12 -4.83
C SER A 211 -1.98 8.80 -4.66
N TYR A 212 -2.81 8.77 -5.71
CA TYR A 212 -4.26 8.52 -5.64
C TYR A 212 -4.60 7.07 -6.01
#